data_AF-A0A831LW66-F1
#
_entry.id   AF-A0A831LW66-F1
#
_cell.length_a   1.000
_cell.length_b   1.000
_cell.length_c   1.000
_cell.angle_alpha   90.00
_cell.angle_beta   90.00
_cell.angle_gamma   90.00
#
_symmetry.space_group_name_H-M   'P 1'
#
loop_
_entity.id
_entity.type
_entity.pdbx_description
1 polymer ?
#
loop_
_entity_poly.entity_id
_entity_poly.type
_entity_poly.pdbx_seq_one_letter_code
_entity_poly.pdbx_strand_id
1 'polypeptide(L)'
;IIFMGDNGYFLGERQFAGKWLMYDNSVRVPLIIYDPLANKHLDTKEMGLNIDIPATILDYAGIEIPEIYQGKSLVPLVRGEEKTLQRDTILIEHLWEFEHIPPSEGVRTNEWKYMRYVNDKSSDELYNLKDDPKEINNLVSKPEYAEVLKKLRNKLEELTQKYADPYSGIPTGLTVEYIRDPRFTKIIDSKPEFSWFVPKEAVIQKGYQILVSSTKENIDNNIGDVWDSGNVRGSKSADVEFGGEPLSENTEYFWKVRIFDQDNRLSEYSEPQYFQPGEFGEKLTSHNWFQVEKIKPAVFKKNPDGSYFVDFGKAAFGTLELNYKAENSETLTIRLGEKLLDGKIDRNPGGTIRYQEVQLQVTPEKLHYQIELIPDKRNTNEMAVALPDSFPVIMPFRYAEIESAKDLSAGNVTQVAYFNYFEEETSSFTSSNNILNQVWEMCKYTQKATTFAGVYVDGDRERIPYEADAYLNQLSHYSVDNEYAIARRTIEYFMEKPTWPTEWQLHVALMFYQDYMYTGNTELIEKYYEPLKHKTLMELEVQEGLISTHSPKLTGEFMAKLGFADTT
;
A
#
# COMPACT_ATOMS: atom_id res chain seq x y z
N ILE A 1 19.31 51.61 -8.40
CA ILE A 1 18.06 51.45 -9.19
C ILE A 1 18.09 50.06 -9.82
N ILE A 2 17.05 49.27 -9.65
CA ILE A 2 16.89 47.97 -10.32
C ILE A 2 15.70 48.12 -11.27
N PHE A 3 15.94 47.94 -12.57
CA PHE A 3 14.91 47.95 -13.61
C PHE A 3 14.85 46.57 -14.23
N MET A 4 13.69 45.92 -14.17
CA MET A 4 13.51 44.56 -14.68
C MET A 4 12.11 44.35 -15.27
N GLY A 5 11.98 43.39 -16.18
CA GLY A 5 10.68 42.82 -16.54
C GLY A 5 10.23 41.76 -15.52
N ASP A 6 8.92 41.59 -15.33
CA ASP A 6 8.36 40.49 -14.54
C ASP A 6 8.44 39.16 -15.31
N ASN A 7 8.10 39.20 -16.60
CA ASN A 7 8.19 38.12 -17.58
C ASN A 7 8.30 38.69 -19.01
N GLY A 8 8.66 37.84 -19.95
CA GLY A 8 8.54 38.10 -21.39
C GLY A 8 7.12 37.85 -21.89
N TYR A 9 6.87 38.03 -23.19
CA TYR A 9 5.53 37.91 -23.77
C TYR A 9 5.58 37.43 -25.22
N PHE A 10 4.71 36.48 -25.57
CA PHE A 10 4.48 36.07 -26.96
C PHE A 10 3.48 37.02 -27.64
N LEU A 11 3.84 37.55 -28.81
CA LEU A 11 3.05 38.45 -29.64
C LEU A 11 2.55 37.78 -30.93
N GLY A 12 2.38 36.45 -30.90
CA GLY A 12 1.96 35.63 -32.05
C GLY A 12 3.08 34.75 -32.61
N GLU A 13 4.30 34.80 -32.05
CA GLU A 13 5.32 33.80 -32.36
C GLU A 13 4.76 32.41 -32.04
N ARG A 14 4.95 31.46 -32.97
CA ARG A 14 4.44 30.08 -32.84
C ARG A 14 2.92 29.98 -32.68
N GLN A 15 2.18 31.04 -33.04
CA GLN A 15 0.75 31.18 -32.76
C GLN A 15 0.42 31.19 -31.27
N PHE A 16 1.41 31.42 -30.41
CA PHE A 16 1.23 31.58 -28.98
C PHE A 16 1.01 33.06 -28.60
N ALA A 17 0.29 33.26 -27.51
CA ALA A 17 0.11 34.53 -26.85
C ALA A 17 0.26 34.33 -25.33
N GLY A 18 0.71 35.36 -24.61
CA GLY A 18 0.84 35.31 -23.15
C GLY A 18 2.27 35.11 -22.67
N LYS A 19 2.44 34.55 -21.45
CA LYS A 19 3.69 34.60 -20.68
C LYS A 19 4.03 33.33 -19.88
N TRP A 20 3.38 32.21 -20.19
CA TRP A 20 3.39 31.01 -19.33
C TRP A 20 4.27 29.86 -19.82
N LEU A 21 4.72 29.92 -21.08
CA LEU A 21 5.53 28.87 -21.70
C LEU A 21 7.03 29.14 -21.50
N MET A 22 7.85 28.10 -21.58
CA MET A 22 9.26 28.14 -21.16
C MET A 22 10.26 28.64 -22.23
N TYR A 23 9.77 29.15 -23.35
CA TYR A 23 10.65 29.72 -24.38
C TYR A 23 11.29 31.03 -23.90
N ASP A 24 12.46 31.36 -24.45
CA ASP A 24 13.22 32.57 -24.08
C ASP A 24 12.39 33.85 -24.33
N ASN A 25 11.43 33.85 -25.26
CA ASN A 25 10.42 34.92 -25.42
C ASN A 25 9.66 35.26 -24.13
N SER A 26 9.53 34.30 -23.22
CA SER A 26 8.77 34.38 -21.98
C SER A 26 9.67 34.44 -20.74
N VAL A 27 10.76 33.66 -20.72
CA VAL A 27 11.62 33.55 -19.52
C VAL A 27 12.79 34.54 -19.53
N ARG A 28 13.20 35.07 -20.68
CA ARG A 28 14.34 35.98 -20.79
C ARG A 28 13.89 37.44 -20.81
N VAL A 29 13.99 38.09 -19.67
CA VAL A 29 13.60 39.50 -19.47
C VAL A 29 14.80 40.43 -19.37
N PRO A 30 14.64 41.74 -19.66
CA PRO A 30 15.67 42.72 -19.36
C PRO A 30 15.86 42.85 -17.85
N LEU A 31 17.13 42.95 -17.41
CA LEU A 31 17.53 43.33 -16.05
C LEU A 31 18.67 44.34 -16.15
N ILE A 32 18.45 45.54 -15.60
CA ILE A 32 19.43 46.63 -15.56
C ILE A 32 19.55 47.08 -14.11
N ILE A 33 20.77 47.01 -13.57
CA ILE A 33 21.08 47.50 -12.23
C ILE A 33 22.00 48.72 -12.38
N TYR A 34 21.51 49.86 -11.92
CA TYR A 34 22.31 51.07 -11.76
C TYR A 34 22.70 51.25 -10.30
N ASP A 35 23.97 51.00 -10.01
CA ASP A 35 24.62 51.35 -8.74
C ASP A 35 25.35 52.69 -8.92
N PRO A 36 24.94 53.78 -8.23
CA PRO A 36 25.63 55.07 -8.34
C PRO A 36 27.06 55.05 -7.75
N LEU A 37 27.41 54.01 -6.98
CA LEU A 37 28.76 53.82 -6.44
C LEU A 37 29.67 53.03 -7.41
N ALA A 38 29.08 52.33 -8.37
CA ALA A 38 29.83 51.66 -9.42
C ALA A 38 30.32 52.70 -10.46
N ASN A 39 31.61 52.67 -10.77
CA ASN A 39 32.25 53.66 -11.64
C ASN A 39 32.46 53.17 -13.09
N LYS A 40 31.91 52.00 -13.45
CA LYS A 40 32.04 51.40 -14.78
C LYS A 40 30.76 50.70 -15.19
N HIS A 41 30.42 50.82 -16.48
CA HIS A 41 29.41 50.00 -17.12
C HIS A 41 29.96 48.58 -17.35
N LEU A 42 29.14 47.57 -17.07
CA LEU A 42 29.46 46.16 -17.25
C LEU A 42 28.31 45.47 -17.97
N ASP A 43 28.64 44.68 -18.99
CA ASP A 43 27.73 43.73 -19.61
C ASP A 43 28.08 42.33 -19.10
N THR A 44 27.06 41.55 -18.71
CA THR A 44 27.22 40.16 -18.25
C THR A 44 26.37 39.20 -19.08
N LYS A 45 26.91 38.00 -19.29
CA LYS A 45 26.17 36.87 -19.86
C LYS A 45 25.67 35.89 -18.79
N GLU A 46 25.97 36.14 -17.52
CA GLU A 46 25.50 35.31 -16.41
C GLU A 46 23.97 35.41 -16.29
N MET A 47 23.33 34.28 -15.96
CA MET A 47 21.89 34.21 -15.77
C MET A 47 21.50 34.79 -14.40
N GLY A 48 20.99 36.03 -14.40
CA GLY A 48 20.28 36.62 -13.27
C GLY A 48 18.83 36.13 -13.22
N LEU A 49 18.34 35.80 -12.03
CA LEU A 49 17.00 35.28 -11.79
C LEU A 49 16.17 36.27 -10.98
N ASN A 50 14.84 36.24 -11.13
CA ASN A 50 13.95 37.09 -10.32
C ASN A 50 14.15 36.85 -8.81
N ILE A 51 14.48 35.61 -8.40
CA ILE A 51 14.78 35.24 -7.01
C ILE A 51 16.09 35.84 -6.48
N ASP A 52 17.00 36.30 -7.35
CA ASP A 52 18.25 36.95 -6.95
C ASP A 52 18.04 38.39 -6.46
N ILE A 53 16.92 39.01 -6.85
CA ILE A 53 16.66 40.43 -6.58
C ILE A 53 16.46 40.71 -5.08
N PRO A 54 15.65 39.93 -4.33
CA PRO A 54 15.59 40.09 -2.88
C PRO A 54 16.95 39.96 -2.19
N ALA A 55 17.75 38.95 -2.55
CA ALA A 55 19.10 38.74 -2.01
C ALA A 55 20.03 39.93 -2.32
N THR A 56 19.96 40.46 -3.54
CA THR A 56 20.72 41.64 -3.98
C THR A 56 20.35 42.90 -3.20
N ILE A 57 19.05 43.11 -2.92
CA ILE A 57 18.57 44.25 -2.14
C ILE A 57 19.09 44.17 -0.69
N LEU A 58 19.03 42.99 -0.08
CA LEU A 58 19.53 42.77 1.28
C LEU A 58 21.04 43.03 1.38
N ASP A 59 21.80 42.56 0.39
CA ASP A 59 23.25 42.79 0.32
C ASP A 59 23.58 44.28 0.19
N TYR A 60 22.89 45.03 -0.69
CA TYR A 60 23.04 46.50 -0.75
C TYR A 60 22.70 47.20 0.58
N ALA A 61 21.77 46.64 1.36
CA ALA A 61 21.39 47.16 2.67
C ALA A 61 22.36 46.75 3.80
N GLY A 62 23.33 45.87 3.54
CA GLY A 62 24.22 45.30 4.55
C GLY A 62 23.49 44.37 5.53
N ILE A 63 22.39 43.75 5.10
CA ILE A 63 21.59 42.82 5.90
C ILE A 63 21.97 41.38 5.49
N GLU A 64 22.08 40.49 6.47
CA GLU A 64 22.32 39.06 6.23
C GLU A 64 21.18 38.44 5.41
N ILE A 65 21.54 37.69 4.37
CA ILE A 65 20.59 37.02 3.49
C ILE A 65 20.09 35.74 4.19
N PRO A 66 18.77 35.56 4.40
CA PRO A 66 18.23 34.36 5.04
C PRO A 66 18.59 33.08 4.29
N GLU A 67 18.90 32.00 5.01
CA GLU A 67 19.24 30.70 4.40
C GLU A 67 18.14 30.11 3.52
N ILE A 68 16.87 30.46 3.79
CA ILE A 68 15.70 30.03 3.00
C ILE A 68 15.63 30.69 1.61
N TYR A 69 16.37 31.78 1.38
CA TYR A 69 16.38 32.44 0.07
C TYR A 69 17.25 31.65 -0.91
N GLN A 70 16.64 31.20 -2.01
CA GLN A 70 17.31 30.42 -3.04
C GLN A 70 18.18 31.27 -4.00
N GLY A 71 17.92 32.58 -4.05
CA GLY A 71 18.64 33.51 -4.92
C GLY A 71 20.02 33.92 -4.39
N LYS A 72 20.89 34.32 -5.31
CA LYS A 72 22.24 34.84 -5.02
C LYS A 72 22.27 36.36 -5.17
N SER A 73 23.08 37.04 -4.36
CA SER A 73 23.31 38.47 -4.56
C SER A 73 24.06 38.73 -5.87
N LEU A 74 23.60 39.75 -6.61
CA LEU A 74 24.24 40.22 -7.83
C LEU A 74 25.24 41.36 -7.58
N VAL A 75 25.36 41.87 -6.34
CA VAL A 75 26.26 42.99 -6.00
C VAL A 75 27.71 42.73 -6.41
N PRO A 76 28.31 41.55 -6.17
CA PRO A 76 29.69 41.27 -6.58
C PRO A 76 29.90 41.38 -8.11
N LEU A 77 28.89 41.00 -8.92
CA LEU A 77 28.96 41.20 -10.37
C LEU A 77 28.83 42.67 -10.75
N VAL A 78 27.89 43.40 -10.13
CA VAL A 78 27.62 44.81 -10.45
C VAL A 78 28.84 45.68 -10.15
N ARG A 79 29.60 45.36 -9.10
CA ARG A 79 30.85 46.05 -8.73
C ARG A 79 32.08 45.54 -9.48
N GLY A 80 31.95 44.46 -10.26
CA GLY A 80 33.05 43.83 -10.99
C GLY A 80 34.06 43.11 -10.09
N GLU A 81 33.66 42.77 -8.87
CA GLU A 81 34.45 42.00 -7.91
C GLU A 81 34.51 40.52 -8.32
N GLU A 82 33.40 40.00 -8.83
CA GLU A 82 33.29 38.67 -9.41
C GLU A 82 32.83 38.72 -10.87
N LYS A 83 33.20 37.69 -11.65
CA LYS A 83 32.82 37.56 -13.06
C LYS A 83 31.72 36.52 -13.29
N THR A 84 31.42 35.69 -12.30
CA THR A 84 30.47 34.57 -12.43
C THR A 84 29.70 34.36 -11.14
N LEU A 85 28.44 33.94 -11.25
CA LEU A 85 27.62 33.50 -10.13
C LEU A 85 27.84 32.02 -9.78
N GLN A 86 28.75 31.34 -10.49
CA GLN A 86 28.96 29.89 -10.40
C GLN A 86 27.62 29.13 -10.55
N ARG A 87 26.82 29.56 -11.53
CA ARG A 87 25.49 29.02 -11.82
C ARG A 87 25.49 28.50 -13.26
N ASP A 88 25.59 27.19 -13.40
CA ASP A 88 25.63 26.52 -14.70
C ASP A 88 24.21 26.26 -15.27
N THR A 89 23.31 25.79 -14.41
CA THR A 89 21.94 25.41 -14.77
C THR A 89 20.92 26.08 -13.85
N ILE A 90 19.79 26.49 -14.41
CA ILE A 90 18.65 27.07 -13.68
C ILE A 90 17.41 26.20 -13.87
N LEU A 91 16.58 26.13 -12.85
CA LEU A 91 15.23 25.55 -12.90
C LEU A 91 14.25 26.64 -13.35
N ILE A 92 13.33 26.28 -14.25
CA ILE A 92 12.22 27.12 -14.70
C ILE A 92 10.93 26.30 -14.58
N GLU A 93 9.89 26.88 -13.98
CA GLU A 93 8.68 26.17 -13.60
C GLU A 93 7.41 26.99 -13.87
N HIS A 94 6.38 26.29 -14.34
CA HIS A 94 5.01 26.74 -14.41
C HIS A 94 4.13 25.57 -13.92
N LEU A 95 3.86 25.51 -12.62
CA LEU A 95 3.14 24.38 -11.99
C LEU A 95 1.64 24.64 -11.82
N TRP A 96 1.13 25.75 -12.35
CA TRP A 96 -0.28 26.14 -12.19
C TRP A 96 -1.16 25.50 -13.25
N GLU A 97 -2.32 25.00 -12.84
CA GLU A 97 -3.29 24.36 -13.71
C GLU A 97 -4.18 25.41 -14.41
N PHE A 98 -4.11 25.49 -15.74
CA PHE A 98 -4.97 26.33 -16.58
C PHE A 98 -5.56 25.52 -17.73
N GLU A 99 -6.77 25.88 -18.19
CA GLU A 99 -7.54 25.11 -19.19
C GLU A 99 -6.81 24.86 -20.52
N HIS A 100 -5.99 25.81 -20.97
CA HIS A 100 -5.32 25.74 -22.28
C HIS A 100 -3.80 25.92 -22.20
N ILE A 101 -3.25 25.95 -20.99
CA ILE A 101 -1.82 26.16 -20.77
C ILE A 101 -1.34 25.06 -19.84
N PRO A 102 -0.70 24.01 -20.38
CA PRO A 102 -0.27 22.89 -19.57
C PRO A 102 0.81 23.34 -18.57
N PRO A 103 0.79 22.83 -17.33
CA PRO A 103 1.90 23.00 -16.44
C PRO A 103 3.16 22.36 -17.04
N SER A 104 4.29 23.03 -16.90
CA SER A 104 5.57 22.60 -17.44
C SER A 104 6.69 22.92 -16.47
N GLU A 105 7.79 22.20 -16.63
CA GLU A 105 9.04 22.37 -15.87
C GLU A 105 10.23 22.11 -16.79
N GLY A 106 11.36 22.74 -16.50
CA GLY A 106 12.52 22.64 -17.34
C GLY A 106 13.79 23.16 -16.71
N VAL A 107 14.91 22.84 -17.37
CA VAL A 107 16.22 23.35 -17.01
C VAL A 107 16.85 24.08 -18.16
N ARG A 108 17.52 25.19 -17.85
CA ARG A 108 18.21 26.03 -18.82
C ARG A 108 19.66 26.22 -18.40
N THR A 109 20.56 26.04 -19.35
CA THR A 109 21.98 26.40 -19.27
C THR A 109 22.26 27.55 -20.23
N ASN A 110 23.53 27.98 -20.34
CA ASN A 110 23.91 28.98 -21.33
C ASN A 110 23.77 28.48 -22.79
N GLU A 111 23.88 27.17 -23.04
CA GLU A 111 23.89 26.60 -24.40
C GLU A 111 22.69 25.69 -24.69
N TRP A 112 22.03 25.16 -23.67
CA TRP A 112 20.97 24.15 -23.82
C TRP A 112 19.77 24.46 -22.96
N LYS A 113 18.59 24.07 -23.43
CA LYS A 113 17.35 24.04 -22.66
C LYS A 113 16.62 22.73 -22.84
N TYR A 114 16.12 22.21 -21.73
CA TYR A 114 15.24 21.06 -21.67
C TYR A 114 13.95 21.46 -20.95
N MET A 115 12.79 21.02 -21.43
CA MET A 115 11.51 21.20 -20.74
C MET A 115 10.59 20.00 -20.99
N ARG A 116 9.69 19.73 -20.05
CA ARG A 116 8.63 18.72 -20.16
C ARG A 116 7.31 19.27 -19.63
N TYR A 117 6.21 18.62 -20.00
CA TYR A 117 4.89 18.92 -19.43
C TYR A 117 4.66 18.04 -18.20
N VAL A 118 4.07 18.62 -17.14
CA VAL A 118 3.92 17.94 -15.84
C VAL A 118 2.78 16.92 -15.90
N ASN A 119 1.67 17.26 -16.54
CA ASN A 119 0.49 16.41 -16.59
C ASN A 119 0.59 15.29 -17.63
N ASP A 120 1.34 15.49 -18.71
CA ASP A 120 1.62 14.49 -19.75
C ASP A 120 3.12 14.50 -20.05
N LYS A 121 3.85 13.53 -19.51
CA LYS A 121 5.31 13.43 -19.67
C LYS A 121 5.72 12.69 -20.95
N SER A 122 4.77 12.31 -21.83
CA SER A 122 5.07 11.66 -23.11
C SER A 122 5.78 12.58 -24.10
N SER A 123 5.66 13.90 -23.90
CA SER A 123 6.23 14.92 -24.76
C SER A 123 7.17 15.83 -23.98
N ASP A 124 8.40 15.94 -24.47
CA ASP A 124 9.39 16.87 -23.96
C ASP A 124 10.17 17.54 -25.11
N GLU A 125 10.88 18.62 -24.77
CA GLU A 125 11.55 19.47 -25.74
C GLU A 125 13.01 19.69 -25.34
N LEU A 126 13.90 19.56 -26.32
CA LEU A 126 15.33 19.82 -26.17
C LEU A 126 15.80 20.81 -27.23
N TYR A 127 16.43 21.89 -26.80
CA TYR A 127 16.94 22.94 -27.69
C TYR A 127 18.42 23.24 -27.40
N ASN A 128 19.21 23.37 -28.46
CA ASN A 128 20.54 23.96 -28.40
C ASN A 128 20.39 25.47 -28.67
N LEU A 129 20.44 26.28 -27.62
CA LEU A 129 20.23 27.74 -27.69
C LEU A 129 21.35 28.48 -28.43
N LYS A 130 22.53 27.86 -28.59
CA LYS A 130 23.65 28.46 -29.31
C LYS A 130 23.45 28.36 -30.82
N ASP A 131 23.04 27.19 -31.29
CA ASP A 131 22.84 26.92 -32.71
C ASP A 131 21.39 27.22 -33.16
N ASP A 132 20.44 27.17 -32.23
CA ASP A 132 19.02 27.47 -32.41
C ASP A 132 18.50 28.44 -31.33
N PRO A 133 18.90 29.72 -31.36
CA PRO A 133 18.46 30.72 -30.40
C PRO A 133 16.96 31.06 -30.50
N LYS A 134 16.27 30.58 -31.54
CA LYS A 134 14.82 30.74 -31.71
C LYS A 134 14.04 29.52 -31.29
N GLU A 135 14.72 28.42 -30.95
CA GLU A 135 14.15 27.19 -30.39
C GLU A 135 13.19 26.46 -31.34
N ILE A 136 13.42 26.54 -32.64
CA ILE A 136 12.50 26.06 -33.68
C ILE A 136 12.64 24.57 -33.97
N ASN A 137 13.77 23.96 -33.61
CA ASN A 137 14.08 22.56 -33.88
C ASN A 137 14.15 21.77 -32.57
N ASN A 138 13.09 21.03 -32.24
CA ASN A 138 13.13 20.12 -31.10
C ASN A 138 14.07 18.94 -31.40
N LEU A 139 15.11 18.78 -30.59
CA LEU A 139 16.18 17.79 -30.75
C LEU A 139 15.93 16.50 -29.94
N VAL A 140 14.81 16.38 -29.23
CA VAL A 140 14.61 15.31 -28.23
C VAL A 140 14.62 13.90 -28.82
N SER A 141 14.17 13.73 -30.06
CA SER A 141 14.08 12.46 -30.77
C SER A 141 15.36 12.09 -31.53
N LYS A 142 16.39 12.94 -31.47
CA LYS A 142 17.65 12.77 -32.22
C LYS A 142 18.65 11.96 -31.40
N PRO A 143 19.04 10.74 -31.85
CA PRO A 143 19.93 9.87 -31.08
C PRO A 143 21.29 10.50 -30.76
N GLU A 144 21.80 11.40 -31.61
CA GLU A 144 23.10 12.06 -31.37
C GLU A 144 23.11 12.96 -30.11
N TYR A 145 21.95 13.38 -29.60
CA TYR A 145 21.84 14.22 -28.40
C TYR A 145 21.35 13.45 -27.16
N ALA A 146 21.26 12.12 -27.22
CA ALA A 146 20.74 11.29 -26.13
C ALA A 146 21.48 11.50 -24.79
N GLU A 147 22.79 11.67 -24.81
CA GLU A 147 23.59 11.92 -23.60
C GLU A 147 23.32 13.31 -23.00
N VAL A 148 23.13 14.33 -23.85
CA VAL A 148 22.77 15.69 -23.40
C VAL A 148 21.38 15.67 -22.79
N LEU A 149 20.42 15.03 -23.46
CA LEU A 149 19.06 14.86 -22.98
C LEU A 149 19.03 14.17 -21.61
N LYS A 150 19.73 13.04 -21.47
CA LYS A 150 19.84 12.32 -20.20
C LYS A 150 20.44 13.18 -19.09
N LYS A 151 21.50 13.94 -19.38
CA LYS A 151 22.13 14.85 -18.41
C LYS A 151 21.15 15.93 -17.94
N LEU A 152 20.40 16.55 -18.85
CA LEU A 152 19.45 17.61 -18.50
C LEU A 152 18.19 17.08 -17.80
N ARG A 153 17.69 15.90 -18.20
CA ARG A 153 16.63 15.19 -17.46
C ARG A 153 17.03 14.94 -16.01
N ASN A 154 18.21 14.34 -15.81
CA ASN A 154 18.73 14.10 -14.46
C ASN A 154 18.92 15.40 -13.67
N LYS A 155 19.34 16.48 -14.35
CA LYS A 155 19.52 17.78 -13.70
C LYS A 155 18.19 18.42 -13.33
N LEU A 156 17.14 18.24 -14.13
CA LEU A 156 15.78 18.64 -13.78
C LEU A 156 15.33 17.92 -12.50
N GLU A 157 15.41 16.59 -12.47
CA GLU A 157 15.03 15.83 -11.26
C GLU A 157 15.82 16.27 -10.02
N GLU A 158 17.14 16.49 -10.15
CA GLU A 158 17.97 16.99 -9.05
C GLU A 158 17.47 18.34 -8.52
N LEU A 159 17.14 19.28 -9.41
CA LEU A 159 16.73 20.63 -9.02
C LEU A 159 15.29 20.68 -8.52
N THR A 160 14.35 19.97 -9.15
CA THR A 160 12.96 19.86 -8.69
C THR A 160 12.93 19.23 -7.29
N GLN A 161 13.68 18.14 -7.06
CA GLN A 161 13.77 17.53 -5.73
C GLN A 161 14.42 18.46 -4.69
N LYS A 162 15.45 19.22 -5.08
CA LYS A 162 16.15 20.15 -4.18
C LYS A 162 15.26 21.32 -3.75
N TYR A 163 14.38 21.78 -4.64
CA TYR A 163 13.53 22.96 -4.42
C TYR A 163 12.05 22.61 -4.21
N ALA A 164 11.71 21.33 -4.06
CA ALA A 164 10.36 20.85 -3.83
C ALA A 164 9.71 21.57 -2.63
N ASP A 165 8.43 21.94 -2.79
CA ASP A 165 7.67 22.62 -1.74
C ASP A 165 7.51 21.66 -0.53
N PRO A 166 8.09 21.98 0.65
CA PRO A 166 7.97 21.13 1.83
C PRO A 166 6.53 21.01 2.34
N TYR A 167 5.61 21.84 1.82
CA TYR A 167 4.20 21.86 2.21
C TYR A 167 3.30 21.06 1.27
N SER A 168 3.81 20.57 0.14
CA SER A 168 3.04 19.74 -0.80
C SER A 168 3.38 18.26 -0.59
N GLY A 169 2.65 17.62 0.32
CA GLY A 169 2.84 16.18 0.58
C GLY A 169 2.37 15.30 -0.58
N ILE A 170 2.93 14.09 -0.68
CA ILE A 170 2.57 13.08 -1.69
C ILE A 170 1.60 12.06 -1.08
N PRO A 171 0.48 11.69 -1.73
CA PRO A 171 -0.38 10.61 -1.27
C PRO A 171 0.36 9.28 -1.13
N THR A 172 0.04 8.52 -0.09
CA THR A 172 0.65 7.20 0.20
C THR A 172 -0.41 6.20 0.61
N GLY A 173 -0.03 4.96 0.98
CA GLY A 173 -0.97 3.96 1.50
C GLY A 173 -2.06 3.56 0.52
N LEU A 174 -1.70 3.45 -0.77
CA LEU A 174 -2.63 3.10 -1.84
C LEU A 174 -3.24 1.71 -1.62
N THR A 175 -4.55 1.59 -1.86
CA THR A 175 -5.24 0.29 -1.89
C THR A 175 -6.21 0.20 -3.05
N VAL A 176 -6.39 -1.01 -3.57
CA VAL A 176 -7.50 -1.38 -4.46
C VAL A 176 -8.35 -2.39 -3.70
N GLU A 177 -9.67 -2.20 -3.58
CA GLU A 177 -10.55 -3.08 -2.78
C GLU A 177 -10.09 -3.23 -1.32
N TYR A 178 -9.53 -2.15 -0.73
CA TYR A 178 -8.90 -2.17 0.59
C TYR A 178 -7.66 -3.10 0.73
N ILE A 179 -7.17 -3.65 -0.39
CA ILE A 179 -5.98 -4.49 -0.44
C ILE A 179 -4.76 -3.60 -0.72
N ARG A 180 -3.83 -3.56 0.24
CA ARG A 180 -2.59 -2.75 0.19
C ARG A 180 -1.55 -3.24 -0.82
N ASP A 181 -1.50 -4.54 -1.07
CA ASP A 181 -0.58 -5.13 -2.04
C ASP A 181 -1.32 -6.05 -3.04
N PRO A 182 -2.04 -5.45 -4.00
CA PRO A 182 -2.85 -6.20 -4.94
C PRO A 182 -2.03 -6.96 -5.99
N ARG A 183 -0.70 -6.90 -5.96
CA ARG A 183 0.19 -7.67 -6.86
C ARG A 183 0.10 -9.18 -6.62
N PHE A 184 -0.22 -9.59 -5.40
CA PHE A 184 -0.21 -11.00 -4.98
C PHE A 184 -1.60 -11.63 -4.98
N THR A 185 -2.62 -10.90 -5.44
CA THR A 185 -3.99 -11.38 -5.48
C THR A 185 -4.70 -10.87 -6.73
N LYS A 186 -5.92 -11.35 -6.97
CA LYS A 186 -6.77 -10.92 -8.07
C LYS A 186 -7.93 -10.09 -7.55
N ILE A 187 -8.23 -9.03 -8.27
CA ILE A 187 -9.39 -8.17 -8.00
C ILE A 187 -10.60 -8.74 -8.74
N ILE A 188 -11.66 -9.14 -8.04
CA ILE A 188 -12.84 -9.78 -8.67
C ILE A 188 -13.97 -8.78 -8.96
N ASP A 189 -13.65 -7.50 -8.94
CA ASP A 189 -14.55 -6.42 -9.32
C ASP A 189 -14.06 -5.69 -10.58
N SER A 190 -15.00 -5.42 -11.48
CA SER A 190 -14.80 -4.67 -12.71
C SER A 190 -14.77 -3.16 -12.49
N LYS A 191 -15.20 -2.67 -11.33
CA LYS A 191 -15.21 -1.26 -10.95
C LYS A 191 -14.64 -1.01 -9.55
N PRO A 192 -13.41 -1.48 -9.28
CA PRO A 192 -12.89 -1.54 -7.92
C PRO A 192 -12.76 -0.17 -7.27
N GLU A 193 -12.74 -0.14 -5.94
CA GLU A 193 -12.52 1.09 -5.19
C GLU A 193 -11.06 1.37 -4.85
N PHE A 194 -10.68 2.64 -4.98
CA PHE A 194 -9.37 3.16 -4.62
C PHE A 194 -9.39 3.91 -3.30
N SER A 195 -8.37 3.71 -2.49
CA SER A 195 -8.13 4.50 -1.27
C SER A 195 -6.67 4.91 -1.12
N TRP A 196 -6.42 6.02 -0.42
CA TRP A 196 -5.11 6.55 -0.14
C TRP A 196 -5.09 7.37 1.16
N PHE A 197 -3.90 7.54 1.72
CA PHE A 197 -3.64 8.45 2.82
C PHE A 197 -3.37 9.85 2.29
N VAL A 198 -4.13 10.81 2.82
CA VAL A 198 -3.86 12.23 2.63
C VAL A 198 -2.62 12.59 3.48
N PRO A 199 -1.57 13.15 2.87
CA PRO A 199 -0.35 13.53 3.58
C PRO A 199 -0.63 14.68 4.55
N LYS A 200 0.09 14.70 5.69
CA LYS A 200 -0.12 15.68 6.76
C LYS A 200 0.16 17.11 6.30
N GLU A 201 1.11 17.25 5.40
CA GLU A 201 1.56 18.51 4.80
C GLU A 201 0.42 19.20 4.05
N ALA A 202 -0.48 18.43 3.44
CA ALA A 202 -1.63 18.98 2.72
C ALA A 202 -2.66 19.63 3.64
N VAL A 203 -2.64 19.31 4.95
CA VAL A 203 -3.60 19.70 5.99
C VAL A 203 -5.03 19.20 5.72
N ILE A 204 -5.61 19.56 4.58
CA ILE A 204 -6.92 19.13 4.07
C ILE A 204 -6.80 18.86 2.57
N GLN A 205 -7.36 17.74 2.11
CA GLN A 205 -7.62 17.51 0.69
C GLN A 205 -8.89 18.24 0.23
N LYS A 206 -8.77 19.10 -0.78
CA LYS A 206 -9.90 19.80 -1.44
C LYS A 206 -10.29 19.19 -2.79
N GLY A 207 -9.44 18.33 -3.34
CA GLY A 207 -9.73 17.55 -4.52
C GLY A 207 -8.64 16.51 -4.77
N TYR A 208 -8.89 15.65 -5.74
CA TYR A 208 -7.95 14.61 -6.15
C TYR A 208 -8.02 14.38 -7.66
N GLN A 209 -7.00 13.72 -8.18
CA GLN A 209 -7.00 13.17 -9.53
C GLN A 209 -6.37 11.78 -9.52
N ILE A 210 -7.12 10.80 -10.02
CA ILE A 210 -6.69 9.42 -10.20
C ILE A 210 -6.38 9.21 -11.69
N LEU A 211 -5.28 8.52 -11.94
CA LEU A 211 -4.95 7.98 -13.25
C LEU A 211 -4.94 6.45 -13.16
N VAL A 212 -5.56 5.79 -14.14
CA VAL A 212 -5.46 4.35 -14.39
C VAL A 212 -4.99 4.15 -15.82
N SER A 213 -4.00 3.28 -15.98
CA SER A 213 -3.35 3.02 -17.26
C SER A 213 -3.26 1.53 -17.57
N SER A 214 -3.27 1.20 -18.85
CA SER A 214 -3.12 -0.18 -19.34
C SER A 214 -1.67 -0.67 -19.36
N THR A 215 -0.70 0.23 -19.23
CA THR A 215 0.72 -0.09 -19.28
C THR A 215 1.52 0.70 -18.25
N LYS A 216 2.67 0.12 -17.84
CA LYS A 216 3.62 0.82 -16.96
C LYS A 216 4.18 2.09 -17.62
N GLU A 217 4.43 2.05 -18.93
CA GLU A 217 4.94 3.20 -19.67
C GLU A 217 3.95 4.38 -19.65
N ASN A 218 2.65 4.12 -19.86
CA ASN A 218 1.64 5.17 -19.82
C ASN A 218 1.54 5.79 -18.43
N ILE A 219 1.45 4.98 -17.37
CA ILE A 219 1.33 5.52 -16.01
C ILE A 219 2.59 6.28 -15.59
N ASP A 220 3.80 5.82 -15.96
CA ASP A 220 5.05 6.53 -15.69
C ASP A 220 5.08 7.91 -16.38
N ASN A 221 4.42 8.01 -17.55
CA ASN A 221 4.27 9.25 -18.30
C ASN A 221 3.05 10.11 -17.90
N ASN A 222 2.38 9.78 -16.80
CA ASN A 222 1.15 10.46 -16.34
C ASN A 222 -0.04 10.36 -17.33
N ILE A 223 -0.12 9.29 -18.11
CA ILE A 223 -1.20 9.06 -19.08
C ILE A 223 -2.21 8.07 -18.49
N GLY A 224 -3.40 8.54 -18.10
CA GLY A 224 -4.52 7.69 -17.68
C GLY A 224 -5.35 7.18 -18.86
N ASP A 225 -4.78 6.33 -19.73
CA ASP A 225 -5.46 5.87 -20.95
C ASP A 225 -6.68 4.98 -20.70
N VAL A 226 -6.78 4.38 -19.52
CA VAL A 226 -7.93 3.60 -19.09
C VAL A 226 -8.92 4.48 -18.33
N TRP A 227 -8.42 5.35 -17.46
CA TRP A 227 -9.22 6.37 -16.78
C TRP A 227 -8.36 7.53 -16.29
N ASP A 228 -8.83 8.75 -16.53
CA ASP A 228 -8.36 9.97 -15.87
C ASP A 228 -9.59 10.63 -15.23
N SER A 229 -9.60 10.73 -13.90
CA SER A 229 -10.73 11.32 -13.19
C SER A 229 -10.84 12.84 -13.40
N GLY A 230 -9.79 13.47 -13.92
CA GLY A 230 -9.59 14.92 -13.84
C GLY A 230 -9.55 15.40 -12.39
N ASN A 231 -9.75 16.70 -12.19
CA ASN A 231 -9.86 17.28 -10.84
C ASN A 231 -11.25 17.02 -10.25
N VAL A 232 -11.37 15.99 -9.42
CA VAL A 232 -12.57 15.73 -8.62
C VAL A 232 -12.50 16.56 -7.34
N ARG A 233 -13.42 17.51 -7.19
CA ARG A 233 -13.53 18.35 -6.00
C ARG A 233 -14.13 17.55 -4.84
N GLY A 234 -13.45 17.53 -3.72
CA GLY A 234 -13.89 16.83 -2.51
C GLY A 234 -12.74 16.32 -1.65
N SER A 235 -13.10 15.89 -0.45
CA SER A 235 -12.18 15.36 0.55
C SER A 235 -12.21 13.83 0.65
N LYS A 236 -12.95 13.13 -0.23
CA LYS A 236 -13.01 11.66 -0.23
C LYS A 236 -11.62 11.12 -0.62
N SER A 237 -11.06 10.24 0.20
CA SER A 237 -9.76 9.59 -0.03
C SER A 237 -9.79 8.08 0.23
N ALA A 238 -10.97 7.54 0.53
CA ALA A 238 -11.21 6.12 0.68
C ALA A 238 -12.47 5.78 -0.09
N ASP A 239 -12.62 4.52 -0.52
CA ASP A 239 -13.82 4.01 -1.18
C ASP A 239 -14.15 4.75 -2.49
N VAL A 240 -13.15 5.19 -3.25
CA VAL A 240 -13.39 5.90 -4.52
C VAL A 240 -13.54 4.90 -5.66
N GLU A 241 -14.78 4.60 -6.04
CA GLU A 241 -15.12 3.72 -7.16
C GLU A 241 -14.43 4.16 -8.46
N PHE A 242 -13.93 3.17 -9.21
CA PHE A 242 -13.38 3.37 -10.54
C PHE A 242 -14.44 3.92 -11.50
N GLY A 243 -14.20 5.14 -11.99
CA GLY A 243 -15.16 5.88 -12.84
C GLY A 243 -15.01 5.66 -14.34
N GLY A 244 -14.14 4.74 -14.78
CA GLY A 244 -13.97 4.38 -16.19
C GLY A 244 -14.97 3.33 -16.68
N GLU A 245 -14.78 2.86 -17.91
CA GLU A 245 -15.51 1.71 -18.44
C GLU A 245 -15.08 0.42 -17.74
N PRO A 246 -15.99 -0.53 -17.43
CA PRO A 246 -15.68 -1.74 -16.67
C PRO A 246 -14.39 -2.42 -17.12
N LEU A 247 -13.53 -2.73 -16.14
CA LEU A 247 -12.22 -3.33 -16.40
C LEU A 247 -12.36 -4.72 -17.01
N SER A 248 -11.35 -5.12 -17.78
CA SER A 248 -11.29 -6.45 -18.38
C SER A 248 -10.62 -7.45 -17.44
N GLU A 249 -11.19 -8.65 -17.35
CA GLU A 249 -10.59 -9.78 -16.62
C GLU A 249 -9.17 -10.07 -17.11
N ASN A 250 -8.32 -10.55 -16.21
CA ASN A 250 -6.95 -10.99 -16.50
C ASN A 250 -6.08 -9.94 -17.20
N THR A 251 -6.44 -8.65 -17.12
CA THR A 251 -5.74 -7.54 -17.77
C THR A 251 -4.96 -6.74 -16.74
N GLU A 252 -3.71 -6.40 -17.03
CA GLU A 252 -2.87 -5.65 -16.10
C GLU A 252 -3.21 -4.17 -16.13
N TYR A 253 -3.27 -3.55 -14.96
CA TYR A 253 -3.49 -2.13 -14.81
C TYR A 253 -2.53 -1.53 -13.78
N PHE A 254 -2.29 -0.24 -13.94
CA PHE A 254 -1.50 0.56 -13.00
C PHE A 254 -2.30 1.80 -12.65
N TRP A 255 -2.27 2.21 -11.39
CA TRP A 255 -2.92 3.43 -10.97
C TRP A 255 -2.06 4.26 -10.04
N LYS A 256 -2.37 5.55 -9.97
CA LYS A 256 -1.79 6.48 -8.99
C LYS A 256 -2.71 7.66 -8.76
N VAL A 257 -2.45 8.42 -7.72
CA VAL A 257 -3.28 9.56 -7.32
C VAL A 257 -2.43 10.76 -6.93
N ARG A 258 -2.92 11.96 -7.22
CA ARG A 258 -2.43 13.23 -6.67
C ARG A 258 -3.59 14.02 -6.09
N ILE A 259 -3.29 15.01 -5.27
CA ILE A 259 -4.29 15.78 -4.54
C ILE A 259 -4.13 17.29 -4.74
N PHE A 260 -5.20 18.00 -4.43
CA PHE A 260 -5.22 19.45 -4.26
C PHE A 260 -5.35 19.75 -2.76
N ASP A 261 -4.38 20.46 -2.21
CA ASP A 261 -4.32 20.77 -0.78
C ASP A 261 -5.29 21.90 -0.36
N GLN A 262 -5.17 22.36 0.88
CA GLN A 262 -5.99 23.45 1.43
C GLN A 262 -5.89 24.77 0.64
N ASP A 263 -4.79 25.04 -0.05
CA ASP A 263 -4.54 26.26 -0.82
C ASP A 263 -4.77 26.05 -2.33
N ASN A 264 -5.29 24.88 -2.73
CA ASN A 264 -5.41 24.38 -4.10
C ASN A 264 -4.06 24.17 -4.81
N ARG A 265 -2.98 23.99 -4.05
CA ARG A 265 -1.70 23.55 -4.63
C ARG A 265 -1.80 22.08 -4.98
N LEU A 266 -1.22 21.73 -6.11
CA LEU A 266 -1.22 20.39 -6.66
C LEU A 266 -0.05 19.61 -6.08
N SER A 267 -0.30 18.39 -5.60
CA SER A 267 0.78 17.48 -5.21
C SER A 267 1.41 16.80 -6.40
N GLU A 268 2.62 16.26 -6.19
CA GLU A 268 3.10 15.19 -7.05
C GLU A 268 2.16 13.97 -6.96
N TYR A 269 2.22 13.12 -7.99
CA TYR A 269 1.55 11.82 -7.95
C TYR A 269 2.25 10.89 -6.96
N SER A 270 1.46 10.02 -6.32
CA SER A 270 1.97 8.85 -5.64
C SER A 270 2.77 7.95 -6.59
N GLU A 271 3.58 7.06 -6.01
CA GLU A 271 4.14 5.93 -6.76
C GLU A 271 3.01 5.09 -7.39
N PRO A 272 3.17 4.61 -8.63
CA PRO A 272 2.18 3.74 -9.26
C PRO A 272 2.03 2.40 -8.53
N GLN A 273 0.79 2.00 -8.28
CA GLN A 273 0.44 0.66 -7.78
C GLN A 273 -0.12 -0.19 -8.93
N TYR A 274 0.43 -1.39 -9.09
CA TYR A 274 -0.07 -2.41 -10.01
C TYR A 274 -1.24 -3.18 -9.39
N PHE A 275 -2.23 -3.53 -10.19
CA PHE A 275 -3.25 -4.51 -9.85
C PHE A 275 -3.73 -5.24 -11.11
N GLN A 276 -4.36 -6.41 -10.92
CA GLN A 276 -4.89 -7.20 -12.03
C GLN A 276 -6.26 -7.80 -11.65
N PRO A 277 -7.33 -7.45 -12.38
CA PRO A 277 -8.59 -8.15 -12.27
C PRO A 277 -8.47 -9.64 -12.56
N GLY A 278 -9.17 -10.45 -11.76
CA GLY A 278 -9.34 -11.88 -11.96
C GLY A 278 -10.57 -12.21 -12.81
N GLU A 279 -11.17 -13.36 -12.55
CA GLU A 279 -12.49 -13.70 -13.06
C GLU A 279 -13.56 -13.00 -12.22
N PHE A 280 -14.48 -12.32 -12.87
CA PHE A 280 -15.64 -11.73 -12.23
C PHE A 280 -16.66 -12.82 -11.96
N GLY A 281 -17.36 -12.72 -10.83
CA GLY A 281 -18.31 -13.73 -10.41
C GLY A 281 -19.50 -13.15 -9.69
N GLU A 282 -20.26 -14.02 -9.03
CA GLU A 282 -21.38 -13.56 -8.21
C GLU A 282 -20.92 -12.87 -6.93
N LYS A 283 -19.69 -13.12 -6.45
CA LYS A 283 -19.11 -12.50 -5.24
C LYS A 283 -18.51 -11.12 -5.55
N LEU A 284 -18.60 -10.22 -4.58
CA LEU A 284 -18.02 -8.88 -4.72
C LEU A 284 -16.63 -8.79 -4.08
N THR A 285 -16.40 -9.53 -2.99
CA THR A 285 -15.18 -9.33 -2.20
C THR A 285 -13.97 -10.01 -2.82
N SER A 286 -13.00 -9.20 -3.25
CA SER A 286 -11.67 -9.65 -3.60
C SER A 286 -10.96 -10.27 -2.39
N HIS A 287 -10.39 -11.46 -2.54
CA HIS A 287 -9.62 -12.08 -1.46
C HIS A 287 -8.25 -11.42 -1.30
N ASN A 288 -7.73 -11.39 -0.08
CA ASN A 288 -6.32 -11.06 0.14
C ASN A 288 -5.45 -12.33 0.03
N TRP A 289 -4.13 -12.14 -0.04
CA TRP A 289 -3.17 -13.22 -0.22
C TRP A 289 -2.62 -13.72 1.12
N PHE A 290 -2.16 -14.97 1.14
CA PHE A 290 -1.57 -15.57 2.32
C PHE A 290 -0.07 -15.31 2.42
N GLN A 291 0.36 -14.86 3.60
CA GLN A 291 1.75 -14.71 3.97
C GLN A 291 2.31 -16.00 4.57
N VAL A 292 3.59 -16.25 4.29
CA VAL A 292 4.36 -17.35 4.86
C VAL A 292 5.56 -16.78 5.60
N GLU A 293 5.59 -16.98 6.92
CA GLU A 293 6.69 -16.51 7.77
C GLU A 293 7.58 -17.68 8.21
N LYS A 294 8.88 -17.54 8.02
CA LYS A 294 9.89 -18.53 8.42
C LYS A 294 10.50 -18.13 9.77
N ILE A 295 9.99 -18.71 10.84
CA ILE A 295 10.31 -18.35 12.22
C ILE A 295 11.44 -19.24 12.73
N LYS A 296 12.50 -18.61 13.26
CA LYS A 296 13.62 -19.30 13.91
C LYS A 296 13.35 -19.53 15.40
N PRO A 297 13.95 -20.56 16.02
CA PRO A 297 13.76 -20.81 17.44
C PRO A 297 14.20 -19.63 18.31
N ALA A 298 13.37 -19.25 19.28
CA ALA A 298 13.75 -18.34 20.35
C ALA A 298 14.61 -19.05 21.40
N VAL A 299 14.33 -20.34 21.65
CA VAL A 299 15.14 -21.21 22.50
C VAL A 299 15.41 -22.52 21.78
N PHE A 300 16.67 -22.96 21.82
CA PHE A 300 17.11 -24.24 21.28
C PHE A 300 18.04 -24.91 22.30
N LYS A 301 17.72 -26.13 22.71
CA LYS A 301 18.47 -26.85 23.75
C LYS A 301 18.66 -28.30 23.36
N LYS A 302 19.86 -28.84 23.55
CA LYS A 302 20.11 -30.29 23.50
C LYS A 302 19.93 -30.86 24.91
N ASN A 303 19.06 -31.85 25.04
CA ASN A 303 18.78 -32.55 26.28
C ASN A 303 19.85 -33.60 26.59
N PRO A 304 19.97 -34.05 27.86
CA PRO A 304 20.94 -35.09 28.24
C PRO A 304 20.74 -36.43 27.55
N ASP A 305 19.50 -36.75 27.13
CA ASP A 305 19.15 -37.95 26.36
C ASP A 305 19.50 -37.84 24.87
N GLY A 306 20.09 -36.71 24.44
CA GLY A 306 20.51 -36.44 23.06
C GLY A 306 19.43 -35.81 22.18
N SER A 307 18.17 -35.75 22.65
CA SER A 307 17.09 -35.06 21.95
C SER A 307 17.28 -33.54 21.94
N TYR A 308 16.65 -32.85 21.00
CA TYR A 308 16.64 -31.38 20.95
C TYR A 308 15.26 -30.86 21.29
N PHE A 309 15.21 -29.87 22.19
CA PHE A 309 14.03 -29.10 22.51
C PHE A 309 14.10 -27.72 21.83
N VAL A 310 12.98 -27.30 21.25
CA VAL A 310 12.84 -26.07 20.47
C VAL A 310 11.61 -25.33 20.95
N ASP A 311 11.76 -24.03 21.27
CA ASP A 311 10.65 -23.10 21.54
C ASP A 311 10.73 -21.94 20.55
N PHE A 312 9.68 -21.74 19.75
CA PHE A 312 9.57 -20.64 18.78
C PHE A 312 9.13 -19.32 19.42
N GLY A 313 8.85 -19.30 20.72
CA GLY A 313 8.42 -18.13 21.49
C GLY A 313 6.91 -17.87 21.40
N LYS A 314 6.32 -18.06 20.22
CA LYS A 314 4.87 -17.95 19.98
C LYS A 314 4.34 -19.21 19.31
N ALA A 315 3.06 -19.51 19.51
CA ALA A 315 2.38 -20.56 18.75
C ALA A 315 2.01 -20.03 17.37
N ALA A 316 2.14 -20.84 16.32
CA ALA A 316 1.73 -20.46 14.98
C ALA A 316 1.06 -21.64 14.27
N PHE A 317 0.12 -21.34 13.39
CA PHE A 317 -0.49 -22.32 12.49
C PHE A 317 0.48 -22.60 11.36
N GLY A 318 1.11 -23.77 11.39
CA GLY A 318 2.20 -24.04 10.48
C GLY A 318 2.67 -25.48 10.44
N THR A 319 3.84 -25.65 9.83
CA THR A 319 4.60 -26.90 9.81
C THR A 319 6.06 -26.64 10.18
N LEU A 320 6.87 -27.70 10.22
CA LEU A 320 8.29 -27.63 10.52
C LEU A 320 9.13 -27.93 9.28
N GLU A 321 10.09 -27.05 9.00
CA GLU A 321 11.18 -27.30 8.06
C GLU A 321 12.48 -27.62 8.82
N LEU A 322 13.21 -28.62 8.33
CA LEU A 322 14.53 -29.01 8.79
C LEU A 322 15.54 -28.95 7.64
N ASN A 323 16.63 -28.22 7.86
CA ASN A 323 17.83 -28.25 7.05
C ASN A 323 18.85 -29.17 7.74
N TYR A 324 18.82 -30.46 7.43
CA TYR A 324 19.56 -31.52 8.13
C TYR A 324 20.35 -32.37 7.13
N LYS A 325 21.63 -32.58 7.39
CA LYS A 325 22.48 -33.46 6.59
C LYS A 325 22.68 -34.77 7.33
N ALA A 326 22.00 -35.83 6.89
CA ALA A 326 22.16 -37.15 7.48
C ALA A 326 23.50 -37.80 7.07
N GLU A 327 24.13 -38.53 7.99
CA GLU A 327 25.31 -39.35 7.66
C GLU A 327 24.91 -40.65 6.96
N ASN A 328 23.78 -41.22 7.36
CA ASN A 328 23.19 -42.44 6.83
C ASN A 328 21.68 -42.26 6.71
N SER A 329 21.02 -43.13 5.94
CA SER A 329 19.56 -43.15 5.95
C SER A 329 19.04 -43.58 7.33
N GLU A 330 18.27 -42.71 7.97
CA GLU A 330 17.77 -42.91 9.32
C GLU A 330 16.39 -42.26 9.48
N THR A 331 15.74 -42.55 10.61
CA THR A 331 14.43 -41.98 10.94
C THR A 331 14.57 -41.06 12.14
N LEU A 332 14.19 -39.80 11.95
CA LEU A 332 14.07 -38.82 13.03
C LEU A 332 12.64 -38.86 13.58
N THR A 333 12.49 -38.83 14.90
CA THR A 333 11.18 -38.65 15.53
C THR A 333 11.01 -37.17 15.87
N ILE A 334 9.99 -36.56 15.28
CA ILE A 334 9.65 -35.15 15.45
C ILE A 334 8.35 -35.06 16.23
N ARG A 335 8.33 -34.30 17.32
CA ARG A 335 7.09 -34.01 18.06
C ARG A 335 6.82 -32.53 18.04
N LEU A 336 5.59 -32.16 17.72
CA LEU A 336 5.10 -30.78 17.80
C LEU A 336 4.01 -30.69 18.85
N GLY A 337 3.92 -29.55 19.54
CA GLY A 337 2.83 -29.30 20.47
C GLY A 337 2.72 -27.87 20.97
N GLU A 338 1.59 -27.59 21.61
CA GLU A 338 1.26 -26.26 22.17
C GLU A 338 1.54 -26.14 23.68
N LYS A 339 1.60 -27.28 24.39
CA LYS A 339 1.68 -27.32 25.86
C LYS A 339 2.88 -28.14 26.33
N LEU A 340 3.48 -27.68 27.42
CA LEU A 340 4.53 -28.41 28.14
C LEU A 340 3.97 -29.06 29.41
N LEU A 341 4.56 -30.20 29.78
CA LEU A 341 4.43 -30.85 31.07
C LEU A 341 5.85 -31.19 31.55
N ASP A 342 6.24 -30.68 32.72
CA ASP A 342 7.57 -30.89 33.32
C ASP A 342 8.75 -30.57 32.38
N GLY A 343 8.60 -29.52 31.55
CA GLY A 343 9.65 -29.04 30.64
C GLY A 343 9.80 -29.84 29.34
N LYS A 344 8.96 -30.86 29.11
CA LYS A 344 8.83 -31.59 27.84
C LYS A 344 7.47 -31.31 27.20
N ILE A 345 7.33 -31.60 25.91
CA ILE A 345 6.03 -31.51 25.24
C ILE A 345 5.06 -32.49 25.91
N ASP A 346 3.89 -31.98 26.31
CA ASP A 346 2.82 -32.80 26.86
C ASP A 346 2.24 -33.67 25.73
N ARG A 347 2.50 -34.97 25.79
CA ARG A 347 2.06 -35.95 24.79
C ARG A 347 0.60 -36.37 24.94
N ASN A 348 -0.05 -35.96 26.02
CA ASN A 348 -1.47 -36.17 26.24
C ASN A 348 -2.10 -34.88 26.83
N PRO A 349 -2.08 -33.79 26.07
CA PRO A 349 -2.36 -32.46 26.61
C PRO A 349 -3.82 -32.25 27.01
N GLY A 350 -4.72 -33.12 26.52
CA GLY A 350 -6.14 -33.13 26.81
C GLY A 350 -6.93 -32.07 26.03
N GLY A 351 -8.24 -32.30 25.90
CA GLY A 351 -9.16 -31.35 25.29
C GLY A 351 -8.90 -31.12 23.80
N THR A 352 -8.54 -29.89 23.47
CA THR A 352 -8.38 -29.38 22.10
C THR A 352 -6.94 -28.92 21.82
N ILE A 353 -6.06 -29.04 22.82
CA ILE A 353 -4.65 -28.68 22.72
C ILE A 353 -3.96 -29.71 21.81
N ARG A 354 -3.21 -29.24 20.83
CA ARG A 354 -2.65 -30.05 19.76
C ARG A 354 -1.30 -30.64 20.16
N TYR A 355 -1.12 -31.89 19.75
CA TYR A 355 0.11 -32.65 19.83
C TYR A 355 0.16 -33.61 18.63
N GLN A 356 1.33 -33.73 18.00
CA GLN A 356 1.55 -34.74 16.99
C GLN A 356 2.99 -35.24 17.02
N GLU A 357 3.17 -36.54 16.80
CA GLU A 357 4.46 -37.18 16.56
C GLU A 357 4.51 -37.64 15.10
N VAL A 358 5.60 -37.31 14.41
CA VAL A 358 5.85 -37.64 13.01
C VAL A 358 7.20 -38.32 12.89
N GLN A 359 7.27 -39.36 12.06
CA GLN A 359 8.50 -40.04 11.71
C GLN A 359 9.02 -39.50 10.38
N LEU A 360 10.18 -38.83 10.40
CA LEU A 360 10.80 -38.23 9.22
C LEU A 360 11.96 -39.12 8.75
N GLN A 361 11.84 -39.66 7.53
CA GLN A 361 12.93 -40.37 6.88
C GLN A 361 13.93 -39.36 6.28
N VAL A 362 15.18 -39.45 6.70
CA VAL A 362 16.28 -38.60 6.20
C VAL A 362 17.33 -39.45 5.49
N THR A 363 18.04 -38.86 4.52
CA THR A 363 19.03 -39.55 3.69
C THR A 363 20.21 -38.62 3.40
N PRO A 364 21.42 -39.15 3.11
CA PRO A 364 22.59 -38.31 2.87
C PRO A 364 22.50 -37.37 1.64
N GLU A 365 21.63 -37.69 0.68
CA GLU A 365 21.46 -36.95 -0.59
C GLU A 365 20.52 -35.75 -0.47
N LYS A 366 19.69 -35.69 0.57
CA LYS A 366 18.69 -34.63 0.77
C LYS A 366 19.06 -33.80 2.00
N LEU A 367 18.96 -32.48 1.85
CA LEU A 367 19.30 -31.52 2.91
C LEU A 367 18.07 -30.85 3.52
N HIS A 368 17.07 -30.57 2.68
CA HIS A 368 15.89 -29.81 3.08
C HIS A 368 14.68 -30.74 3.21
N TYR A 369 14.06 -30.71 4.38
CA TYR A 369 12.89 -31.51 4.71
C TYR A 369 11.78 -30.60 5.23
N GLN A 370 10.56 -30.84 4.78
CA GLN A 370 9.35 -30.33 5.39
C GLN A 370 8.61 -31.55 5.94
N ILE A 371 8.20 -31.49 7.20
CA ILE A 371 7.50 -32.63 7.80
C ILE A 371 6.08 -32.74 7.23
N GLU A 372 5.60 -33.97 7.11
CA GLU A 372 4.23 -34.26 6.69
C GLU A 372 3.37 -34.50 7.94
N LEU A 373 2.58 -33.49 8.30
CA LEU A 373 1.63 -33.57 9.41
C LEU A 373 0.41 -34.40 8.99
N ILE A 374 -0.20 -35.10 9.96
CA ILE A 374 -1.41 -35.89 9.74
C ILE A 374 -2.62 -34.97 9.94
N PRO A 375 -3.54 -34.86 8.97
CA PRO A 375 -4.74 -34.04 9.10
C PRO A 375 -5.62 -34.48 10.29
N ASP A 376 -6.26 -33.52 10.95
CA ASP A 376 -7.18 -33.83 12.04
C ASP A 376 -8.61 -34.04 11.54
N LYS A 377 -9.21 -35.16 11.91
CA LYS A 377 -10.59 -35.45 11.49
C LYS A 377 -11.60 -34.40 11.96
N ARG A 378 -11.33 -33.68 13.05
CA ARG A 378 -12.22 -32.62 13.56
C ARG A 378 -12.23 -31.39 12.66
N ASN A 379 -11.12 -31.07 11.99
CA ASN A 379 -10.97 -29.89 11.14
C ASN A 379 -10.87 -30.19 9.64
N THR A 380 -11.15 -31.44 9.25
CA THR A 380 -11.27 -31.88 7.85
C THR A 380 -12.63 -32.48 7.55
N ASN A 381 -13.66 -32.11 8.33
CA ASN A 381 -15.04 -32.48 8.03
C ASN A 381 -15.63 -31.54 6.95
N GLU A 382 -16.84 -31.82 6.47
CA GLU A 382 -17.48 -31.06 5.38
C GLU A 382 -17.84 -29.60 5.73
N MET A 383 -18.02 -29.28 7.01
CA MET A 383 -18.27 -27.91 7.48
C MET A 383 -16.98 -27.10 7.67
N ALA A 384 -15.84 -27.77 7.85
CA ALA A 384 -14.56 -27.13 8.08
C ALA A 384 -14.08 -26.39 6.81
N VAL A 385 -13.48 -25.22 6.99
CA VAL A 385 -12.92 -24.45 5.88
C VAL A 385 -11.68 -25.17 5.36
N ALA A 386 -11.72 -25.56 4.09
CA ALA A 386 -10.56 -26.10 3.39
C ALA A 386 -9.48 -25.03 3.25
N LEU A 387 -8.23 -25.41 3.55
CA LEU A 387 -7.06 -24.58 3.27
C LEU A 387 -6.70 -24.70 1.78
N PRO A 388 -5.97 -23.71 1.21
CA PRO A 388 -5.53 -23.79 -0.18
C PRO A 388 -4.71 -25.06 -0.47
N ASP A 389 -4.84 -25.64 -1.66
CA ASP A 389 -4.07 -26.83 -2.07
C ASP A 389 -2.55 -26.62 -2.06
N SER A 390 -2.10 -25.36 -2.09
CA SER A 390 -0.70 -24.99 -1.96
C SER A 390 -0.16 -25.09 -0.54
N PHE A 391 -1.03 -25.23 0.47
CA PHE A 391 -0.63 -25.35 1.86
C PHE A 391 -0.31 -26.81 2.19
N PRO A 392 0.75 -27.06 2.98
CA PRO A 392 0.87 -28.35 3.65
C PRO A 392 -0.27 -28.50 4.67
N VAL A 393 -0.41 -29.70 5.22
CA VAL A 393 -1.14 -29.86 6.48
C VAL A 393 -0.43 -29.03 7.54
N ILE A 394 -1.18 -28.17 8.23
CA ILE A 394 -0.69 -27.32 9.30
C ILE A 394 -1.44 -27.62 10.61
N MET A 395 -0.79 -27.29 11.73
CA MET A 395 -1.39 -27.29 13.05
C MET A 395 -0.83 -26.12 13.87
N PRO A 396 -1.52 -25.64 14.91
CA PRO A 396 -0.94 -24.72 15.87
C PRO A 396 0.11 -25.47 16.70
N PHE A 397 1.32 -24.92 16.77
CA PHE A 397 2.34 -25.39 17.70
C PHE A 397 3.27 -24.25 18.08
N ARG A 398 3.88 -24.36 19.27
CA ARG A 398 4.94 -23.47 19.74
C ARG A 398 6.25 -24.23 19.97
N TYR A 399 6.14 -25.50 20.30
CA TYR A 399 7.27 -26.31 20.72
C TYR A 399 7.53 -27.44 19.74
N ALA A 400 8.81 -27.79 19.58
CA ALA A 400 9.22 -29.01 18.88
C ALA A 400 10.24 -29.81 19.71
N GLU A 401 10.15 -31.13 19.65
CA GLU A 401 11.18 -32.07 20.12
C GLU A 401 11.68 -32.90 18.94
N ILE A 402 13.00 -33.04 18.82
CA ILE A 402 13.65 -33.79 17.74
C ILE A 402 14.56 -34.85 18.34
N GLU A 403 14.24 -36.11 18.11
CA GLU A 403 15.03 -37.26 18.54
C GLU A 403 15.83 -37.86 17.38
N SER A 404 16.90 -38.59 17.73
CA SER A 404 17.83 -39.27 16.81
C SER A 404 18.69 -38.38 15.90
N ALA A 405 18.43 -37.08 15.83
CA ALA A 405 19.24 -36.17 15.03
C ALA A 405 20.67 -36.00 15.60
N LYS A 406 21.67 -35.90 14.72
CA LYS A 406 23.06 -35.57 15.08
C LYS A 406 23.43 -34.16 14.65
N ASP A 407 24.20 -33.46 15.46
CA ASP A 407 24.77 -32.15 15.11
C ASP A 407 23.76 -31.10 14.61
N LEU A 408 22.57 -31.08 15.20
CA LEU A 408 21.54 -30.09 14.87
C LEU A 408 21.80 -28.76 15.60
N SER A 409 21.67 -27.65 14.88
CA SER A 409 21.74 -26.29 15.45
C SER A 409 20.43 -25.55 15.28
N ALA A 410 20.24 -24.44 16.01
CA ALA A 410 19.04 -23.61 15.92
C ALA A 410 18.77 -23.10 14.48
N GLY A 411 19.81 -22.82 13.70
CA GLY A 411 19.67 -22.35 12.31
C GLY A 411 19.06 -23.40 11.37
N ASN A 412 19.16 -24.68 11.72
CA ASN A 412 18.65 -25.81 10.95
C ASN A 412 17.14 -26.03 11.10
N VAL A 413 16.53 -25.44 12.12
CA VAL A 413 15.11 -25.66 12.45
C VAL A 413 14.31 -24.39 12.15
N THR A 414 13.17 -24.54 11.48
CA THR A 414 12.31 -23.41 11.11
C THR A 414 10.85 -23.80 11.28
N GLN A 415 10.09 -22.99 12.01
CA GLN A 415 8.63 -23.03 11.97
C GLN A 415 8.16 -22.23 10.77
N VAL A 416 7.35 -22.83 9.91
CA VAL A 416 6.78 -22.19 8.73
C VAL A 416 5.32 -21.88 9.04
N ALA A 417 5.06 -20.62 9.38
CA ALA A 417 3.75 -20.13 9.77
C ALA A 417 2.99 -19.58 8.55
N TYR A 418 1.69 -19.83 8.51
CA TYR A 418 0.79 -19.39 7.44
C TYR A 418 -0.32 -18.54 8.06
N PHE A 419 -0.57 -17.37 7.46
CA PHE A 419 -1.64 -16.44 7.87
C PHE A 419 -2.05 -15.58 6.68
N ASN A 420 -3.24 -14.97 6.73
CA ASN A 420 -3.62 -13.99 5.71
C ASN A 420 -2.76 -12.74 5.85
N TYR A 421 -2.64 -11.93 4.79
CA TYR A 421 -1.88 -10.68 4.83
C TYR A 421 -2.19 -9.85 6.09
N PHE A 422 -1.14 -9.50 6.84
CA PHE A 422 -1.22 -8.73 8.07
C PHE A 422 0.03 -7.85 8.20
N GLU A 423 -0.14 -6.58 8.57
CA GLU A 423 0.98 -5.65 8.75
C GLU A 423 1.18 -5.30 10.23
N GLU A 424 2.33 -5.69 10.76
CA GLU A 424 2.61 -5.59 12.19
C GLU A 424 2.76 -4.13 12.65
N GLU A 425 3.13 -3.21 11.77
CA GLU A 425 3.40 -1.81 12.15
C GLU A 425 2.18 -0.89 12.01
N THR A 426 1.01 -1.39 11.57
CA THR A 426 -0.21 -0.57 11.39
C THR A 426 -0.74 0.00 12.71
N SER A 427 -0.54 -0.71 13.81
CA SER A 427 -1.07 -0.35 15.12
C SER A 427 -0.03 -0.54 16.23
N SER A 428 -0.10 0.31 17.25
CA SER A 428 0.71 0.16 18.47
C SER A 428 -0.10 0.55 19.70
N PHE A 429 0.25 -0.05 20.83
CA PHE A 429 -0.31 0.30 22.13
C PHE A 429 0.77 0.23 23.19
N THR A 430 0.76 1.20 24.11
CA THR A 430 1.61 1.15 25.29
C THR A 430 0.89 1.77 26.48
N SER A 431 1.17 1.24 27.65
CA SER A 431 0.65 1.73 28.92
C SER A 431 1.69 1.56 30.03
N SER A 432 1.43 2.19 31.17
CA SER A 432 2.23 2.00 32.38
C SER A 432 2.07 0.62 33.03
N ASN A 433 1.12 -0.21 32.55
CA ASN A 433 0.88 -1.55 33.07
C ASN A 433 1.46 -2.61 32.13
N ASN A 434 2.53 -3.25 32.58
CA ASN A 434 3.21 -4.30 31.80
C ASN A 434 2.33 -5.52 31.49
N ILE A 435 1.34 -5.84 32.32
CA ILE A 435 0.40 -6.94 32.05
C ILE A 435 -0.54 -6.52 30.92
N LEU A 436 -1.03 -5.28 30.93
CA LEU A 436 -1.91 -4.79 29.87
C LEU A 436 -1.20 -4.74 28.52
N ASN A 437 0.07 -4.33 28.50
CA ASN A 437 0.90 -4.36 27.29
C ASN A 437 1.03 -5.81 26.77
N GLN A 438 1.29 -6.79 27.64
CA GLN A 438 1.36 -8.20 27.26
C GLN A 438 0.02 -8.75 26.75
N VAL A 439 -1.10 -8.35 27.35
CA VAL A 439 -2.45 -8.72 26.87
C VAL A 439 -2.69 -8.16 25.47
N TRP A 440 -2.35 -6.90 25.22
CA TRP A 440 -2.49 -6.30 23.89
C TRP A 440 -1.63 -7.03 22.84
N GLU A 441 -0.36 -7.28 23.14
CA GLU A 441 0.55 -8.04 22.25
C GLU A 441 0.01 -9.44 21.95
N MET A 442 -0.53 -10.12 22.96
CA MET A 442 -1.14 -11.44 22.79
C MET A 442 -2.37 -11.34 21.88
N CYS A 443 -3.30 -10.41 22.14
CA CYS A 443 -4.51 -10.23 21.36
C CYS A 443 -4.21 -9.89 19.90
N LYS A 444 -3.30 -8.94 19.64
CA LYS A 444 -2.88 -8.55 18.30
C LYS A 444 -2.27 -9.74 17.55
N TYR A 445 -1.35 -10.46 18.20
CA TYR A 445 -0.73 -11.63 17.59
C TYR A 445 -1.75 -12.75 17.32
N THR A 446 -2.73 -12.94 18.22
CA THR A 446 -3.83 -13.88 17.96
C THR A 446 -4.58 -13.50 16.70
N GLN A 447 -4.93 -12.23 16.50
CA GLN A 447 -5.60 -11.77 15.27
C GLN A 447 -4.78 -12.10 14.02
N LYS A 448 -3.47 -11.86 14.02
CA LYS A 448 -2.59 -12.28 12.93
C LYS A 448 -2.63 -13.79 12.71
N ALA A 449 -2.35 -14.57 13.75
CA ALA A 449 -2.15 -16.01 13.66
C ALA A 449 -3.40 -16.79 13.24
N THR A 450 -4.60 -16.35 13.65
CA THR A 450 -5.86 -17.07 13.39
C THR A 450 -6.46 -16.81 12.00
N THR A 451 -5.85 -15.95 11.19
CA THR A 451 -6.31 -15.65 9.81
C THR A 451 -5.89 -16.69 8.77
N PHE A 452 -5.19 -17.76 9.19
CA PHE A 452 -4.62 -18.81 8.33
C PHE A 452 -5.62 -19.50 7.38
N ALA A 453 -6.93 -19.42 7.66
CA ALA A 453 -7.99 -19.98 6.81
C ALA A 453 -8.52 -18.99 5.76
N GLY A 454 -8.14 -17.71 5.81
CA GLY A 454 -8.61 -16.68 4.89
C GLY A 454 -10.07 -16.25 5.09
N VAL A 455 -10.68 -16.71 6.18
CA VAL A 455 -11.94 -16.27 6.79
C VAL A 455 -11.80 -16.44 8.30
N TYR A 456 -12.61 -15.77 9.11
CA TYR A 456 -12.54 -15.94 10.56
C TYR A 456 -13.11 -17.29 10.99
N VAL A 457 -12.26 -18.14 11.57
CA VAL A 457 -12.63 -19.46 12.13
C VAL A 457 -12.42 -19.49 13.64
N ASP A 458 -13.06 -20.44 14.32
CA ASP A 458 -12.89 -20.70 15.77
C ASP A 458 -11.44 -21.03 16.19
N GLY A 459 -10.67 -21.62 15.28
CA GLY A 459 -9.28 -22.03 15.50
C GLY A 459 -8.94 -23.29 14.72
N ASP A 460 -8.02 -24.12 15.24
CA ASP A 460 -7.68 -25.41 14.61
C ASP A 460 -8.69 -26.53 14.92
N ARG A 461 -9.54 -26.37 15.94
CA ARG A 461 -10.35 -27.47 16.47
C ARG A 461 -11.38 -27.95 15.46
N GLU A 462 -12.32 -27.08 15.11
CA GLU A 462 -13.34 -27.36 14.10
C GLU A 462 -12.97 -26.70 12.78
N ARG A 463 -12.27 -25.55 12.84
CA ARG A 463 -11.94 -24.71 11.69
C ARG A 463 -13.20 -24.28 10.95
N ILE A 464 -14.19 -23.87 11.74
CA ILE A 464 -15.51 -23.45 11.27
C ILE A 464 -15.67 -21.95 11.58
N PRO A 465 -16.11 -21.13 10.61
CA PRO A 465 -16.54 -19.77 10.86
C PRO A 465 -17.84 -19.81 11.64
N TYR A 466 -17.82 -19.31 12.87
CA TYR A 466 -19.02 -19.12 13.68
C TYR A 466 -19.34 -17.63 13.73
N GLU A 467 -20.59 -17.22 13.48
CA GLU A 467 -20.93 -15.80 13.25
C GLU A 467 -20.60 -14.92 14.46
N ALA A 468 -20.83 -15.42 15.68
CA ALA A 468 -20.53 -14.68 16.91
C ALA A 468 -19.01 -14.46 17.08
N ASP A 469 -18.21 -15.51 16.91
CA ASP A 469 -16.74 -15.46 16.96
C ASP A 469 -16.19 -14.57 15.84
N ALA A 470 -16.71 -14.70 14.63
CA ALA A 470 -16.30 -13.91 13.48
C ALA A 470 -16.60 -12.42 13.66
N TYR A 471 -17.73 -12.06 14.27
CA TYR A 471 -18.02 -10.67 14.62
C TYR A 471 -16.99 -10.10 15.61
N LEU A 472 -16.64 -10.86 16.65
CA LEU A 472 -15.59 -10.44 17.61
C LEU A 472 -14.21 -10.35 16.95
N ASN A 473 -13.87 -11.27 16.05
CA ASN A 473 -12.66 -11.20 15.25
C ASN A 473 -12.66 -9.97 14.34
N GLN A 474 -13.76 -9.65 13.66
CA GLN A 474 -13.86 -8.43 12.83
C GLN A 474 -13.57 -7.18 13.65
N LEU A 475 -14.25 -7.00 14.79
CA LEU A 475 -14.05 -5.85 15.66
C LEU A 475 -12.59 -5.75 16.16
N SER A 476 -12.01 -6.90 16.52
CA SER A 476 -10.66 -6.97 17.04
C SER A 476 -9.62 -6.70 15.96
N HIS A 477 -9.78 -7.30 14.78
CA HIS A 477 -8.89 -7.16 13.64
C HIS A 477 -8.87 -5.72 13.13
N TYR A 478 -10.03 -5.08 12.96
CA TYR A 478 -10.14 -3.67 12.54
C TYR A 478 -9.50 -2.69 13.54
N SER A 479 -9.28 -3.12 14.79
CA SER A 479 -8.60 -2.31 15.81
C SER A 479 -7.07 -2.42 15.75
N VAL A 480 -6.54 -3.43 15.04
CA VAL A 480 -5.10 -3.72 15.01
C VAL A 480 -4.49 -3.72 13.61
N ASP A 481 -5.30 -3.80 12.56
CA ASP A 481 -4.87 -3.65 11.18
C ASP A 481 -5.96 -2.97 10.34
N ASN A 482 -5.56 -2.33 9.24
CA ASN A 482 -6.47 -1.71 8.27
C ASN A 482 -6.66 -2.62 7.04
N GLU A 483 -6.70 -3.93 7.28
CA GLU A 483 -7.02 -4.97 6.31
C GLU A 483 -8.48 -5.38 6.51
N TYR A 484 -9.32 -5.13 5.50
CA TYR A 484 -10.77 -5.30 5.61
C TYR A 484 -11.29 -6.50 4.81
N ALA A 485 -10.50 -7.06 3.88
CA ALA A 485 -10.99 -8.04 2.91
C ALA A 485 -11.33 -9.39 3.57
N ILE A 486 -10.59 -9.83 4.60
CA ILE A 486 -10.93 -11.09 5.29
C ILE A 486 -12.31 -11.01 5.97
N ALA A 487 -12.65 -9.86 6.52
CA ALA A 487 -13.94 -9.65 7.17
C ALA A 487 -15.08 -9.64 6.14
N ARG A 488 -14.93 -8.86 5.06
CA ARG A 488 -15.88 -8.81 3.94
C ARG A 488 -16.13 -10.20 3.34
N ARG A 489 -15.07 -10.98 3.15
CA ARG A 489 -15.16 -12.36 2.66
C ARG A 489 -15.87 -13.27 3.66
N THR A 490 -15.64 -13.08 4.96
CA THR A 490 -16.33 -13.83 6.02
C THR A 490 -17.81 -13.47 6.06
N ILE A 491 -18.18 -12.22 5.82
CA ILE A 491 -19.58 -11.78 5.69
C ILE A 491 -20.26 -12.51 4.53
N GLU A 492 -19.69 -12.46 3.33
CA GLU A 492 -20.25 -13.18 2.17
C GLU A 492 -20.30 -14.70 2.39
N TYR A 493 -19.33 -15.27 3.11
CA TYR A 493 -19.35 -16.68 3.51
C TYR A 493 -20.61 -17.01 4.31
N PHE A 494 -21.01 -16.20 5.29
CA PHE A 494 -22.21 -16.44 6.10
C PHE A 494 -23.53 -16.24 5.36
N MET A 495 -23.51 -15.54 4.22
CA MET A 495 -24.70 -15.46 3.36
C MET A 495 -24.98 -16.80 2.67
N GLU A 496 -23.95 -17.62 2.43
CA GLU A 496 -24.05 -18.91 1.74
C GLU A 496 -23.98 -20.12 2.69
N LYS A 497 -23.23 -19.99 3.79
CA LYS A 497 -22.90 -21.07 4.71
C LYS A 497 -23.15 -20.64 6.17
N PRO A 498 -24.43 -20.48 6.56
CA PRO A 498 -24.78 -20.14 7.93
C PRO A 498 -24.46 -21.31 8.89
N THR A 499 -24.25 -20.99 10.16
CA THR A 499 -23.99 -22.00 11.20
C THR A 499 -25.02 -21.99 12.32
N TRP A 500 -24.99 -23.08 13.09
CA TRP A 500 -25.77 -23.24 14.32
C TRP A 500 -25.02 -22.66 15.53
N PRO A 501 -25.72 -22.06 16.52
CA PRO A 501 -27.18 -21.94 16.65
C PRO A 501 -27.84 -20.81 15.86
N THR A 502 -29.16 -20.93 15.62
CA THR A 502 -29.93 -19.98 14.77
C THR A 502 -29.80 -18.53 15.23
N GLU A 503 -29.71 -18.27 16.54
CA GLU A 503 -29.52 -16.92 17.08
C GLU A 503 -28.21 -16.24 16.64
N TRP A 504 -27.20 -17.00 16.20
CA TRP A 504 -25.93 -16.44 15.75
C TRP A 504 -26.06 -15.65 14.45
N GLN A 505 -27.11 -15.91 13.66
CA GLN A 505 -27.42 -15.15 12.44
C GLN A 505 -27.59 -13.64 12.69
N LEU A 506 -27.99 -13.24 13.90
CA LEU A 506 -28.12 -11.84 14.29
C LEU A 506 -26.80 -11.06 14.17
N HIS A 507 -25.65 -11.72 14.33
CA HIS A 507 -24.34 -11.08 14.26
C HIS A 507 -23.98 -10.68 12.83
N VAL A 508 -24.52 -11.35 11.81
CA VAL A 508 -24.21 -11.03 10.39
C VAL A 508 -24.63 -9.59 10.08
N ALA A 509 -25.81 -9.16 10.53
CA ALA A 509 -26.25 -7.77 10.36
C ALA A 509 -25.32 -6.75 11.08
N LEU A 510 -24.78 -7.12 12.24
CA LEU A 510 -23.79 -6.31 12.94
C LEU A 510 -22.46 -6.26 12.19
N MET A 511 -22.06 -7.34 11.52
CA MET A 511 -20.85 -7.37 10.71
C MET A 511 -20.94 -6.47 9.48
N PHE A 512 -22.08 -6.48 8.77
CA PHE A 512 -22.36 -5.53 7.67
C PHE A 512 -22.30 -4.08 8.15
N TYR A 513 -22.91 -3.80 9.31
CA TYR A 513 -22.87 -2.46 9.89
C TYR A 513 -21.44 -2.01 10.18
N GLN A 514 -20.61 -2.88 10.79
CA GLN A 514 -19.23 -2.52 11.09
C GLN A 514 -18.34 -2.43 9.85
N ASP A 515 -18.58 -3.24 8.82
CA ASP A 515 -17.90 -3.07 7.55
C ASP A 515 -18.16 -1.67 6.97
N TYR A 516 -19.42 -1.26 6.89
CA TYR A 516 -19.79 0.09 6.44
C TYR A 516 -19.21 1.20 7.33
N MET A 517 -19.24 1.05 8.65
CA MET A 517 -18.73 2.08 9.56
C MET A 517 -17.21 2.30 9.44
N TYR A 518 -16.45 1.28 9.06
CA TYR A 518 -15.00 1.37 8.91
C TYR A 518 -14.56 1.72 7.49
N THR A 519 -15.28 1.26 6.48
CA THR A 519 -14.90 1.40 5.07
C THR A 519 -15.66 2.53 4.35
N GLY A 520 -16.90 2.80 4.77
CA GLY A 520 -17.85 3.65 4.05
C GLY A 520 -18.50 2.97 2.85
N ASN A 521 -18.10 1.73 2.52
CA ASN A 521 -18.54 1.00 1.33
C ASN A 521 -19.96 0.43 1.51
N THR A 522 -20.80 0.60 0.50
CA THR A 522 -22.20 0.14 0.54
C THR A 522 -22.47 -1.11 -0.28
N GLU A 523 -21.53 -1.58 -1.11
CA GLU A 523 -21.81 -2.62 -2.10
C GLU A 523 -22.33 -3.93 -1.50
N LEU A 524 -21.70 -4.39 -0.42
CA LEU A 524 -22.15 -5.59 0.29
C LEU A 524 -23.58 -5.40 0.80
N ILE A 525 -23.86 -4.25 1.43
CA ILE A 525 -25.20 -3.94 1.95
C ILE A 525 -26.20 -3.92 0.80
N GLU A 526 -25.90 -3.26 -0.31
CA GLU A 526 -26.80 -3.13 -1.46
C GLU A 526 -27.12 -4.49 -2.09
N LYS A 527 -26.11 -5.35 -2.27
CA LYS A 527 -26.29 -6.70 -2.82
C LYS A 527 -27.09 -7.61 -1.90
N TYR A 528 -26.81 -7.59 -0.61
CA TYR A 528 -27.37 -8.55 0.36
C TYR A 528 -28.52 -8.00 1.20
N TYR A 529 -29.00 -6.78 0.94
CA TYR A 529 -29.98 -6.10 1.79
C TYR A 529 -31.24 -6.93 2.05
N GLU A 530 -31.84 -7.51 0.99
CA GLU A 530 -33.06 -8.30 1.13
C GLU A 530 -32.82 -9.62 1.88
N PRO A 531 -31.84 -10.47 1.51
CA PRO A 531 -31.48 -11.65 2.30
C PRO A 531 -31.13 -11.35 3.76
N LEU A 532 -30.47 -10.21 4.03
CA LEU A 532 -30.03 -9.82 5.37
C LEU A 532 -31.20 -9.60 6.34
N LYS A 533 -32.36 -9.17 5.84
CA LYS A 533 -33.57 -9.00 6.67
C LYS A 533 -33.97 -10.30 7.36
N HIS A 534 -33.83 -11.45 6.70
CA HIS A 534 -34.15 -12.74 7.30
C HIS A 534 -33.24 -13.07 8.48
N LYS A 535 -31.94 -12.71 8.38
CA LYS A 535 -30.94 -12.91 9.44
C LYS A 535 -31.16 -12.04 10.69
N THR A 536 -32.05 -11.05 10.63
CA THR A 536 -32.52 -10.33 11.84
C THR A 536 -33.44 -11.18 12.73
N LEU A 537 -33.91 -12.33 12.22
CA LEU A 537 -34.83 -13.25 12.90
C LEU A 537 -36.16 -12.62 13.34
N MET A 538 -36.48 -11.41 12.88
CA MET A 538 -37.74 -10.72 13.21
C MET A 538 -38.97 -11.53 12.75
N GLU A 539 -38.85 -12.37 11.72
CA GLU A 539 -39.92 -13.28 11.34
C GLU A 539 -40.31 -14.25 12.47
N LEU A 540 -39.37 -14.60 13.35
CA LEU A 540 -39.60 -15.50 14.49
C LEU A 540 -40.22 -14.80 15.70
N GLU A 541 -40.59 -13.52 15.59
CA GLU A 541 -41.28 -12.77 16.65
C GLU A 541 -42.57 -13.49 17.09
N VAL A 542 -42.68 -13.70 18.41
CA VAL A 542 -43.87 -14.22 19.08
C VAL A 542 -44.80 -13.08 19.53
N GLN A 543 -45.99 -13.40 20.02
CA GLN A 543 -47.03 -12.41 20.35
C GLN A 543 -46.56 -11.33 21.35
N GLU A 544 -45.61 -11.67 22.23
CA GLU A 544 -45.02 -10.78 23.22
C GLU A 544 -44.02 -9.76 22.63
N GLY A 545 -43.71 -9.85 21.34
CA GLY A 545 -42.76 -8.97 20.66
C GLY A 545 -41.28 -9.37 20.84
N LEU A 546 -41.03 -10.62 21.21
CA LEU A 546 -39.69 -11.19 21.38
C LEU A 546 -39.39 -12.22 20.30
N ILE A 547 -38.12 -12.32 19.92
CA ILE A 547 -37.63 -13.40 19.05
C ILE A 547 -37.52 -14.68 19.88
N SER A 548 -38.02 -15.81 19.36
CA SER A 548 -37.94 -17.11 20.04
C SER A 548 -37.64 -18.24 19.07
N THR A 549 -36.70 -19.11 19.43
CA THR A 549 -36.41 -20.36 18.73
C THR A 549 -37.53 -21.41 18.89
N HIS A 550 -38.52 -21.14 19.76
CA HIS A 550 -39.74 -21.95 19.87
C HIS A 550 -40.88 -21.39 19.01
N SER A 551 -40.63 -20.36 18.20
CA SER A 551 -41.63 -19.79 17.31
C SER A 551 -42.15 -20.85 16.33
N PRO A 552 -43.47 -20.98 16.12
CA PRO A 552 -44.02 -21.92 15.14
C PRO A 552 -43.62 -21.58 13.69
N LYS A 553 -43.01 -20.39 13.48
CA LYS A 553 -42.47 -19.94 12.20
C LYS A 553 -41.03 -20.39 11.96
N LEU A 554 -40.36 -21.01 12.94
CA LEU A 554 -39.06 -21.68 12.74
C LEU A 554 -39.31 -22.98 11.96
N THR A 555 -39.46 -22.84 10.64
CA THR A 555 -39.72 -23.93 9.71
C THR A 555 -38.52 -24.16 8.80
N GLY A 556 -38.47 -25.29 8.10
CA GLY A 556 -37.48 -25.53 7.06
C GLY A 556 -37.46 -24.45 5.98
N GLU A 557 -38.61 -23.90 5.61
CA GLU A 557 -38.71 -22.77 4.67
C GLU A 557 -37.99 -21.53 5.22
N PHE A 558 -38.15 -21.21 6.50
CA PHE A 558 -37.43 -20.10 7.12
C PHE A 558 -35.92 -20.37 7.21
N MET A 559 -35.52 -21.61 7.57
CA MET A 559 -34.11 -22.00 7.57
C MET A 559 -33.48 -21.88 6.17
N ALA A 560 -34.22 -22.18 5.10
CA ALA A 560 -33.77 -21.98 3.72
C ALA A 560 -33.50 -20.49 3.43
N LYS A 561 -34.35 -19.58 3.90
CA LYS A 561 -34.14 -18.12 3.75
C LYS A 561 -32.90 -17.62 4.48
N LEU A 562 -32.47 -18.30 5.55
CA LEU A 562 -31.24 -18.00 6.27
C LEU A 562 -29.98 -18.52 5.55
N GLY A 563 -30.14 -19.35 4.53
CA GLY A 563 -29.06 -19.96 3.74
C GLY A 563 -28.73 -21.42 4.13
N PHE A 564 -29.50 -22.06 5.01
CA PHE A 564 -29.24 -23.46 5.38
C PHE A 564 -29.61 -24.40 4.23
N ALA A 565 -28.69 -25.28 3.85
CA ALA A 565 -28.93 -26.31 2.83
C ALA A 565 -29.78 -27.48 3.37
N ASP A 566 -29.57 -27.87 4.63
CA ASP A 566 -30.44 -28.82 5.32
C ASP A 566 -31.54 -28.05 6.08
N THR A 567 -32.77 -28.32 5.69
CA THR A 567 -33.97 -27.61 6.14
C THR A 567 -34.95 -28.55 6.86
N THR A 568 -34.49 -29.77 7.17
CA THR A 568 -35.33 -30.83 7.74
C THR A 568 -35.53 -30.76 9.24
#